data_AF-L7QV79-F1
#
_entry.id   AF-L7QV79-F1
#
_cell.length_a   1.000
_cell.length_b   1.000
_cell.length_c   1.000
_cell.angle_alpha   90.00
_cell.angle_beta   90.00
_cell.angle_gamma   90.00
#
_symmetry.space_group_name_H-M   'P 1'
#
loop_
_entity.id
_entity.type
_entity.pdbx_description
1 polymer ?
#
loop_
_entity_poly.entity_id
_entity_poly.type
_entity_poly.pdbx_seq_one_letter_code
_entity_poly.pdbx_strand_id
1 'polypeptide(L)'
;LICEAYHLMKDVLGMEQGDMAAVFEEWNQGELDSFLIEISRDILKFKDADGKYLLPKIRDTAGQKGTGKWTGIAALEYGVPVTLIGEAVFARCLSALKDERVQASKVLPGSTEKFTGDRKQFLEHLRKALYASKLISYAQGFMLLREAAKVNQWNLNYGSIALMWRGGCIIRSAFLGNIKDAFTKNRQLTNLLLDPYFCERISASQPSLRQVVAQAALVGVPAPAFSAALAFYDGYRSGVLPANMLQAQR
;
A
#
# COMPACT_ATOMS: atom_id res chain seq x y z
N LEU A 1 3.67 0.22 -0.83
CA LEU A 1 2.74 0.76 -1.85
C LEU A 1 3.42 1.71 -2.85
N ILE A 2 3.63 3.01 -2.56
CA ILE A 2 4.24 3.93 -3.54
C ILE A 2 5.64 3.45 -3.97
N CYS A 3 6.47 2.99 -3.03
CA CYS A 3 7.79 2.43 -3.34
C CYS A 3 7.71 1.15 -4.21
N GLU A 4 6.67 0.33 -4.04
CA GLU A 4 6.48 -0.87 -4.88
C GLU A 4 6.04 -0.48 -6.29
N ALA A 5 5.18 0.54 -6.43
CA ALA A 5 4.84 1.08 -7.74
C ALA A 5 6.09 1.64 -8.45
N TYR A 6 6.90 2.43 -7.74
CA TYR A 6 8.19 2.90 -8.27
C TYR A 6 9.11 1.74 -8.70
N HIS A 7 9.25 0.70 -7.87
CA HIS A 7 10.10 -0.45 -8.17
C HIS A 7 9.64 -1.18 -9.44
N LEU A 8 8.33 -1.38 -9.59
CA LEU A 8 7.75 -2.01 -10.79
C LEU A 8 7.88 -1.13 -12.04
N MET A 9 7.70 0.19 -11.94
CA MET A 9 7.96 1.11 -13.06
C MET A 9 9.43 1.03 -13.51
N LYS A 10 10.36 1.02 -12.56
CA LYS A 10 11.80 0.99 -12.85
C LYS A 10 12.23 -0.36 -13.43
N ASP A 11 11.97 -1.45 -12.73
CA ASP A 11 12.62 -2.74 -13.03
C ASP A 11 11.76 -3.66 -13.91
N VAL A 12 10.45 -3.41 -14.02
CA VAL A 12 9.56 -4.17 -14.92
C VAL A 12 9.25 -3.41 -16.19
N LEU A 13 8.98 -2.10 -16.10
CA LEU A 13 8.66 -1.27 -17.28
C LEU A 13 9.90 -0.59 -17.90
N GLY A 14 11.03 -0.59 -17.20
CA GLY A 14 12.27 0.06 -17.67
C GLY A 14 12.12 1.57 -17.82
N MET A 15 11.33 2.20 -16.95
CA MET A 15 11.06 3.64 -17.03
C MET A 15 12.19 4.47 -16.44
N GLU A 16 12.48 5.59 -17.10
CA GLU A 16 13.42 6.58 -16.61
C GLU A 16 12.77 7.49 -15.55
N GLN A 17 13.59 8.13 -14.72
CA GLN A 17 13.12 8.99 -13.61
C GLN A 17 12.17 10.09 -14.07
N GLY A 18 12.47 10.73 -15.22
CA GLY A 18 11.63 11.78 -15.79
C GLY A 18 10.24 11.29 -16.20
N ASP A 19 10.17 10.10 -16.82
CA ASP A 19 8.91 9.49 -17.23
C ASP A 19 8.07 9.06 -16.02
N MET A 20 8.73 8.48 -15.01
CA MET A 20 8.05 8.15 -13.75
C MET A 20 7.50 9.41 -13.08
N ALA A 21 8.24 10.51 -13.07
CA ALA A 21 7.75 11.77 -12.52
C ALA A 21 6.51 12.29 -13.26
N ALA A 22 6.47 12.20 -14.58
CA ALA A 22 5.30 12.58 -15.37
C ALA A 22 4.08 11.72 -15.04
N VAL A 23 4.27 10.42 -14.81
CA VAL A 23 3.19 9.52 -14.37
C VAL A 23 2.68 9.87 -12.98
N PHE A 24 3.57 10.15 -12.02
CA PHE A 24 3.13 10.56 -10.68
C PHE A 24 2.42 11.94 -10.70
N GLU A 25 2.79 12.85 -11.60
CA GLU A 25 2.04 14.09 -11.85
C GLU A 25 0.61 13.78 -12.33
N GLU A 26 0.45 12.94 -13.35
CA GLU A 26 -0.86 12.53 -13.86
C GLU A 26 -1.70 11.85 -12.78
N TRP A 27 -1.11 10.92 -12.02
CA TRP A 27 -1.80 10.24 -10.93
C TRP A 27 -2.26 11.20 -9.84
N ASN A 28 -1.51 12.28 -9.59
CA ASN A 28 -1.89 13.30 -8.61
C ASN A 28 -3.08 14.15 -9.05
N GLN A 29 -3.45 14.16 -10.33
CA GLN A 29 -4.62 14.89 -10.84
C GLN A 29 -5.92 14.07 -10.72
N GLY A 30 -5.82 12.79 -10.35
CA GLY A 30 -6.95 11.87 -10.26
C GLY A 30 -7.24 11.37 -8.86
N GLU A 31 -7.73 10.13 -8.76
CA GLU A 31 -8.14 9.49 -7.49
C GLU A 31 -6.99 9.26 -6.49
N LEU A 32 -5.74 9.34 -6.97
CA LEU A 32 -4.54 9.20 -6.17
C LEU A 32 -4.03 10.55 -5.62
N ASP A 33 -4.69 11.67 -5.92
CA ASP A 33 -4.39 12.99 -5.36
C ASP A 33 -4.07 12.88 -3.87
N SER A 34 -2.81 13.17 -3.53
CA SER A 34 -2.32 13.13 -2.17
C SER A 34 -0.96 13.78 -2.05
N PHE A 35 -0.66 14.28 -0.86
CA PHE A 35 0.65 14.86 -0.58
C PHE A 35 1.81 13.90 -0.85
N LEU A 36 1.63 12.60 -0.56
CA LEU A 36 2.69 11.62 -0.80
C LEU A 36 2.93 11.35 -2.28
N ILE A 37 1.91 11.43 -3.13
CA ILE A 37 2.05 11.29 -4.59
C ILE A 37 2.71 12.55 -5.16
N GLU A 38 2.27 13.72 -4.72
CA GLU A 38 2.85 15.03 -5.06
C GLU A 38 4.37 15.08 -4.77
N ILE A 39 4.79 14.77 -3.55
CA ILE A 39 6.24 14.81 -3.23
C ILE A 39 7.01 13.69 -3.92
N SER A 40 6.37 12.56 -4.25
CA SER A 40 7.04 11.49 -5.00
C SER A 40 7.41 11.96 -6.41
N ARG A 41 6.50 12.67 -7.08
CA ARG A 41 6.80 13.36 -8.34
C ARG A 41 8.01 14.29 -8.18
N ASP A 42 8.03 15.13 -7.15
CA ASP A 42 9.11 16.12 -6.96
C ASP A 42 10.46 15.46 -6.66
N ILE A 43 10.46 14.38 -5.86
CA ILE A 43 11.64 13.57 -5.57
C ILE A 43 12.21 12.95 -6.85
N LEU A 44 11.36 12.44 -7.75
CA LEU A 44 11.77 11.86 -9.03
C LEU A 44 12.38 12.92 -9.98
N LYS A 45 11.91 14.17 -9.91
CA LYS A 45 12.44 15.31 -10.70
C LYS A 45 13.75 15.87 -10.14
N PHE A 46 14.03 15.67 -8.86
CA PHE A 46 15.14 16.35 -8.18
C PHE A 46 16.51 15.86 -8.68
N LYS A 47 17.32 16.82 -9.15
CA LYS A 47 18.71 16.61 -9.59
C LYS A 47 19.67 17.19 -8.58
N ASP A 48 20.77 16.48 -8.37
CA ASP A 48 21.89 16.88 -7.53
C ASP A 48 22.81 17.87 -8.26
N ALA A 49 23.84 18.39 -7.59
CA ALA A 49 24.76 19.40 -8.13
C ALA A 49 25.52 18.96 -9.39
N ASP A 50 25.65 17.65 -9.62
CA ASP A 50 26.26 17.06 -10.82
C ASP A 50 25.28 16.89 -12.00
N GLY A 51 24.04 17.38 -11.87
CA GLY A 51 22.99 17.30 -12.88
C GLY A 51 22.33 15.93 -13.01
N LYS A 52 22.70 14.93 -12.19
CA LYS A 52 22.09 13.60 -12.16
C LYS A 52 20.97 13.55 -11.13
N TYR A 53 19.98 12.68 -11.33
CA TYR A 53 18.90 12.47 -10.37
C TYR A 53 19.45 12.04 -9.00
N LEU A 54 18.91 12.64 -7.93
CA LEU A 54 19.36 12.35 -6.57
C LEU A 54 18.85 11.00 -6.07
N LEU A 55 17.60 10.63 -6.37
CA LEU A 55 16.95 9.43 -5.81
C LEU A 55 17.79 8.14 -5.93
N PRO A 56 18.41 7.80 -7.09
CA PRO A 56 19.24 6.59 -7.21
C PRO A 56 20.52 6.61 -6.36
N LYS A 57 20.96 7.79 -5.90
CA LYS A 57 22.16 7.94 -5.05
C LYS A 57 21.84 7.78 -3.56
N ILE A 58 20.56 7.85 -3.18
CA ILE A 58 20.14 7.70 -1.78
C ILE A 58 20.29 6.24 -1.37
N ARG A 59 20.94 6.01 -0.23
CA ARG A 59 21.09 4.66 0.34
C ARG A 59 19.71 4.04 0.63
N ASP A 60 19.48 2.82 0.15
CA ASP A 60 18.24 2.06 0.26
C ASP A 60 18.06 1.39 1.64
N THR A 61 18.26 2.16 2.71
CA THR A 61 18.09 1.74 4.11
C THR A 61 17.11 2.68 4.80
N ALA A 62 15.88 2.21 5.02
CA ALA A 62 14.83 3.03 5.60
C ALA A 62 14.87 3.01 7.14
N GLY A 63 15.10 4.18 7.74
CA GLY A 63 14.95 4.37 9.18
C GLY A 63 13.48 4.39 9.64
N GLN A 64 13.26 4.24 10.95
CA GLN A 64 11.94 4.38 11.56
C GLN A 64 12.02 4.87 13.01
N LYS A 65 10.98 5.59 13.47
CA LYS A 65 10.90 6.14 14.83
C LYS A 65 9.91 5.40 15.75
N GLY A 66 9.48 4.19 15.37
CA GLY A 66 8.70 3.29 16.24
C GLY A 66 7.19 3.26 16.02
N THR A 67 6.54 4.35 15.57
CA THR A 67 5.06 4.39 15.47
C THR A 67 4.46 3.31 14.57
N GLY A 68 5.10 2.97 13.45
CA GLY A 68 4.67 1.84 12.62
C GLY A 68 4.74 0.50 13.36
N LYS A 69 5.82 0.25 14.11
CA LYS A 69 5.98 -0.94 14.96
C LYS A 69 4.88 -0.97 16.03
N TRP A 70 4.57 0.15 16.67
CA TRP A 70 3.50 0.22 17.67
C TRP A 70 2.13 -0.11 17.08
N THR A 71 1.81 0.36 15.88
CA THR A 71 0.57 -0.03 15.19
C THR A 71 0.53 -1.54 14.91
N GLY A 72 1.66 -2.15 14.51
CA GLY A 72 1.76 -3.60 14.31
C GLY A 72 1.57 -4.40 15.60
N ILE A 73 2.15 -3.93 16.71
CA ILE A 73 1.96 -4.54 18.04
C ILE A 73 0.50 -4.44 18.48
N ALA A 74 -0.09 -3.24 18.39
CA ALA A 74 -1.50 -3.03 18.75
C ALA A 74 -2.43 -3.89 17.90
N ALA A 75 -2.14 -4.08 16.61
CA ALA A 75 -2.90 -4.97 15.74
C ALA A 75 -2.90 -6.42 16.25
N LEU A 76 -1.75 -6.92 16.70
CA LEU A 76 -1.63 -8.26 17.29
C LEU A 76 -2.35 -8.35 18.65
N GLU A 77 -2.17 -7.34 19.52
CA GLU A 77 -2.82 -7.29 20.83
C GLU A 77 -4.34 -7.27 20.74
N TYR A 78 -4.90 -6.50 19.80
CA TYR A 78 -6.34 -6.42 19.57
C TYR A 78 -6.88 -7.52 18.65
N GLY A 79 -6.04 -8.40 18.11
CA GLY A 79 -6.46 -9.47 17.20
C GLY A 79 -7.04 -8.96 15.86
N VAL A 80 -6.53 -7.83 15.34
CA VAL A 80 -7.00 -7.21 14.10
C VAL A 80 -5.97 -7.40 12.97
N PRO A 81 -6.36 -7.92 11.80
CA PRO A 81 -5.44 -8.20 10.69
C PRO A 81 -5.02 -6.92 9.93
N VAL A 82 -4.12 -6.13 10.50
CA VAL A 82 -3.53 -4.93 9.86
C VAL A 82 -2.29 -5.30 9.04
N THR A 83 -2.50 -6.16 8.04
CA THR A 83 -1.41 -6.81 7.28
C THR A 83 -0.56 -5.83 6.48
N LEU A 84 -1.14 -4.81 5.82
CA LEU A 84 -0.36 -3.91 4.97
C LEU A 84 0.61 -3.03 5.76
N ILE A 85 0.17 -2.50 6.90
CA ILE A 85 1.03 -1.67 7.76
C ILE A 85 2.12 -2.55 8.38
N GLY A 86 1.79 -3.79 8.77
CA GLY A 86 2.77 -4.78 9.21
C GLY A 86 3.85 -5.03 8.17
N GLU A 87 3.47 -5.37 6.94
CA GLU A 87 4.41 -5.58 5.82
C GLU A 87 5.22 -4.32 5.50
N ALA A 88 4.63 -3.12 5.61
CA ALA A 88 5.38 -1.88 5.42
C ALA A 88 6.45 -1.67 6.50
N VAL A 89 6.24 -2.14 7.72
CA VAL A 89 7.25 -2.13 8.79
C VAL A 89 8.33 -3.16 8.50
N PHE A 90 7.96 -4.40 8.15
CA PHE A 90 8.93 -5.44 7.82
C PHE A 90 9.77 -5.11 6.59
N ALA A 91 9.20 -4.48 5.57
CA ALA A 91 9.95 -4.00 4.41
C ALA A 91 11.03 -2.98 4.79
N ARG A 92 10.80 -2.13 5.81
CA ARG A 92 11.85 -1.24 6.35
C ARG A 92 12.94 -2.02 7.06
N CYS A 93 12.57 -2.98 7.90
CA CYS A 93 13.53 -3.87 8.58
C CYS A 93 14.40 -4.61 7.56
N LEU A 94 13.81 -5.19 6.51
CA LEU A 94 14.53 -5.87 5.44
C LEU A 94 15.46 -4.92 4.67
N SER A 95 15.02 -3.68 4.42
CA SER A 95 15.88 -2.67 3.79
C SER A 95 17.13 -2.35 4.63
N ALA A 96 17.03 -2.39 5.96
CA ALA A 96 18.15 -2.11 6.87
C ALA A 96 19.23 -3.21 6.86
N LEU A 97 18.88 -4.45 6.50
CA LEU A 97 19.80 -5.58 6.31
C LEU A 97 20.61 -5.44 5.00
N LYS A 98 21.16 -4.26 4.72
CA LYS A 98 21.76 -3.94 3.42
C LYS A 98 22.92 -4.86 3.06
N ASP A 99 23.84 -5.07 3.99
CA ASP A 99 25.05 -5.86 3.73
C ASP A 99 24.70 -7.33 3.51
N GLU A 100 23.77 -7.88 4.28
CA GLU A 100 23.21 -9.23 4.08
C GLU A 100 22.53 -9.34 2.70
N ARG A 101 21.69 -8.37 2.31
CA ARG A 101 21.04 -8.37 0.99
C ARG A 101 22.05 -8.33 -0.16
N VAL A 102 23.12 -7.55 -0.03
CA VAL A 102 24.20 -7.47 -1.03
C VAL A 102 25.00 -8.77 -1.13
N GLN A 103 25.18 -9.48 -0.02
CA GLN A 103 25.79 -10.82 -0.04
C GLN A 103 24.83 -11.84 -0.68
N ALA A 104 23.57 -11.86 -0.24
CA ALA A 104 22.54 -12.76 -0.73
C ALA A 104 22.31 -12.64 -2.24
N SER A 105 22.34 -11.42 -2.79
CA SER A 105 22.13 -11.19 -4.23
C SER A 105 23.21 -11.79 -5.14
N LYS A 106 24.35 -12.21 -4.58
CA LYS A 106 25.44 -12.87 -5.33
C LYS A 106 25.28 -14.39 -5.38
N VAL A 107 24.46 -14.96 -4.51
CA VAL A 107 24.36 -16.41 -4.29
C VAL A 107 22.97 -16.94 -4.60
N LEU A 108 21.92 -16.19 -4.24
CA LEU A 108 20.54 -16.62 -4.43
C LEU A 108 20.09 -16.35 -5.88
N PRO A 109 19.52 -17.34 -6.57
CA PRO A 109 18.96 -17.13 -7.90
C PRO A 109 17.68 -16.28 -7.83
N GLY A 110 17.45 -15.48 -8.86
CA GLY A 110 16.20 -14.75 -9.08
C GLY A 110 15.41 -15.32 -10.26
N SER A 111 14.24 -14.75 -10.52
CA SER A 111 13.51 -15.06 -11.75
C SER A 111 14.30 -14.58 -12.98
N THR A 112 14.29 -15.39 -14.04
CA THR A 112 14.81 -15.02 -15.35
C THR A 112 13.73 -14.47 -16.28
N GLU A 113 12.47 -14.49 -15.85
CA GLU A 113 11.33 -14.01 -16.63
C GLU A 113 11.39 -12.50 -16.80
N LYS A 114 11.07 -12.04 -18.01
CA LYS A 114 10.94 -10.62 -18.33
C LYS A 114 9.51 -10.31 -18.68
N PHE A 115 9.04 -9.13 -18.29
CA PHE A 115 7.73 -8.67 -18.72
C PHE A 115 7.73 -8.35 -20.22
N THR A 116 6.86 -9.01 -20.97
CA THR A 116 6.71 -8.88 -22.43
C THR A 116 5.35 -8.29 -22.83
N GLY A 117 4.51 -7.93 -21.87
CA GLY A 117 3.18 -7.36 -22.12
C GLY A 117 3.20 -5.88 -22.49
N ASP A 118 2.01 -5.31 -22.67
CA ASP A 118 1.84 -3.88 -22.96
C ASP A 118 2.21 -3.04 -21.72
N ARG A 119 3.25 -2.21 -21.87
CA ARG A 119 3.76 -1.34 -20.80
C ARG A 119 2.74 -0.29 -20.35
N LYS A 120 1.99 0.31 -21.28
CA LYS A 120 0.96 1.32 -20.95
C LYS A 120 -0.20 0.66 -20.21
N GLN A 121 -0.63 -0.51 -20.66
CA GLN A 121 -1.66 -1.27 -19.97
C GLN A 121 -1.23 -1.67 -18.56
N PHE A 122 0.00 -2.17 -18.39
CA PHE A 122 0.51 -2.54 -17.07
C PHE A 122 0.67 -1.33 -16.15
N LEU A 123 1.06 -0.17 -16.69
CA LEU A 123 1.11 1.07 -15.93
C LEU A 123 -0.26 1.49 -15.38
N GLU A 124 -1.32 1.35 -16.18
CA GLU A 124 -2.70 1.58 -15.72
C GLU A 124 -3.13 0.54 -14.68
N HIS A 125 -2.74 -0.73 -14.85
CA HIS A 125 -2.95 -1.74 -13.81
C HIS A 125 -2.25 -1.37 -12.51
N LEU A 126 -1.03 -0.82 -12.59
CA LEU A 126 -0.27 -0.39 -11.42
C LEU A 126 -0.93 0.78 -10.69
N ARG A 127 -1.47 1.76 -11.44
CA ARG A 127 -2.25 2.87 -10.87
C ARG A 127 -3.47 2.35 -10.09
N LYS A 128 -4.24 1.45 -10.69
CA LYS A 128 -5.42 0.84 -10.06
C LYS A 128 -5.06 -0.05 -8.88
N ALA A 129 -3.96 -0.81 -8.95
CA ALA A 129 -3.47 -1.64 -7.84
C ALA A 129 -3.03 -0.78 -6.64
N LEU A 130 -2.34 0.34 -6.90
CA LEU A 130 -1.97 1.32 -5.89
C LEU A 130 -3.21 1.88 -5.18
N TYR A 131 -4.23 2.25 -5.95
CA TYR A 131 -5.47 2.74 -5.38
C TYR A 131 -6.22 1.67 -4.59
N ALA A 132 -6.42 0.47 -5.14
CA ALA A 132 -7.06 -0.66 -4.45
C ALA A 132 -6.41 -0.96 -3.10
N SER A 133 -5.07 -0.99 -3.08
CA SER A 133 -4.31 -1.28 -1.87
C SER A 133 -4.36 -0.14 -0.86
N LYS A 134 -4.46 1.11 -1.31
CA LYS A 134 -4.77 2.25 -0.44
C LYS A 134 -6.13 2.03 0.24
N LEU A 135 -7.18 1.67 -0.50
CA LEU A 135 -8.51 1.39 0.09
C LEU A 135 -8.43 0.35 1.19
N ILE A 136 -7.77 -0.78 0.90
CA ILE A 136 -7.62 -1.91 1.81
C ILE A 136 -6.81 -1.51 3.05
N SER A 137 -5.71 -0.76 2.88
CA SER A 137 -4.91 -0.29 4.01
C SER A 137 -5.70 0.61 4.96
N TYR A 138 -6.53 1.52 4.42
CA TYR A 138 -7.38 2.37 5.24
C TYR A 138 -8.50 1.56 5.92
N ALA A 139 -9.11 0.60 5.21
CA ALA A 139 -10.09 -0.31 5.80
C ALA A 139 -9.54 -1.03 7.04
N GLN A 140 -8.32 -1.59 6.94
CA GLN A 140 -7.63 -2.23 8.07
C GLN A 140 -7.35 -1.26 9.22
N GLY A 141 -6.90 -0.03 8.92
CA GLY A 141 -6.65 0.99 9.95
C GLY A 141 -7.92 1.37 10.72
N PHE A 142 -9.04 1.55 10.03
CA PHE A 142 -10.32 1.84 10.68
C PHE A 142 -10.90 0.64 11.44
N MET A 143 -10.65 -0.60 10.99
CA MET A 143 -10.96 -1.80 11.78
C MET A 143 -10.20 -1.80 13.11
N LEU A 144 -8.91 -1.45 13.09
CA LEU A 144 -8.08 -1.37 14.31
C LEU A 144 -8.59 -0.27 15.25
N LEU A 145 -8.87 0.93 14.74
CA LEU A 145 -9.44 2.02 15.54
C LEU A 145 -10.74 1.60 16.21
N ARG A 146 -11.59 0.84 15.50
CA ARG A 146 -12.85 0.35 16.06
C ARG A 146 -12.66 -0.67 17.17
N GLU A 147 -11.77 -1.64 16.99
CA GLU A 147 -11.52 -2.62 18.05
C GLU A 147 -10.85 -1.97 19.27
N ALA A 148 -9.90 -1.05 19.04
CA ALA A 148 -9.29 -0.27 20.12
C ALA A 148 -10.34 0.57 20.87
N ALA A 149 -11.28 1.21 20.16
CA ALA A 149 -12.37 1.97 20.79
C ALA A 149 -13.25 1.08 21.67
N LYS A 150 -13.57 -0.13 21.21
CA LYS A 150 -14.35 -1.11 21.98
C LYS A 150 -13.60 -1.56 23.24
N VAL A 151 -12.34 -1.96 23.14
CA VAL A 151 -11.54 -2.43 24.27
C VAL A 151 -11.31 -1.32 25.31
N ASN A 152 -11.03 -0.10 24.86
CA ASN A 152 -10.73 1.03 25.74
C ASN A 152 -11.97 1.86 26.12
N GLN A 153 -13.18 1.42 25.71
CA GLN A 153 -14.45 2.12 25.95
C GLN A 153 -14.45 3.58 25.47
N TRP A 154 -13.77 3.86 24.35
CA TRP A 154 -13.75 5.18 23.74
C TRP A 154 -14.91 5.35 22.77
N ASN A 155 -15.55 6.51 22.83
CA ASN A 155 -16.55 6.91 21.84
C ASN A 155 -15.89 7.66 20.68
N LEU A 156 -15.23 6.92 19.78
CA LEU A 156 -14.53 7.51 18.64
C LEU A 156 -15.51 7.93 17.53
N ASN A 157 -15.31 9.15 17.00
CA ASN A 157 -16.00 9.62 15.81
C ASN A 157 -15.09 9.45 14.57
N TYR A 158 -15.25 8.32 13.87
CA TYR A 158 -14.42 7.98 12.70
C TYR A 158 -14.53 8.99 11.55
N GLY A 159 -15.72 9.58 11.33
CA GLY A 159 -15.91 10.63 10.34
C GLY A 159 -15.13 11.90 10.67
N SER A 160 -15.14 12.32 11.93
CA SER A 160 -14.33 13.45 12.40
C SER A 160 -12.83 13.16 12.37
N ILE A 161 -12.40 11.94 12.70
CA ILE A 161 -10.99 11.53 12.57
C ILE A 161 -10.53 11.66 11.11
N ALA A 162 -11.31 11.12 10.16
CA ALA A 162 -11.01 11.23 8.74
C ALA A 162 -11.02 12.70 8.25
N LEU A 163 -11.96 13.51 8.75
CA LEU A 163 -12.04 14.94 8.44
C LEU A 163 -10.76 15.69 8.85
N MET A 164 -10.26 15.45 10.06
CA MET A 164 -9.06 16.09 10.58
C MET A 164 -7.81 15.72 9.78
N TRP A 165 -7.78 14.53 9.17
CA TRP A 165 -6.66 14.11 8.33
C TRP A 165 -6.67 14.71 6.92
N ARG A 166 -7.75 15.37 6.48
CA ARG A 166 -7.81 15.97 5.13
C ARG A 166 -6.80 17.09 4.92
N GLY A 167 -6.30 17.72 5.98
CA GLY A 167 -5.33 18.80 5.92
C GLY A 167 -4.25 18.67 6.99
N GLY A 168 -3.10 19.30 6.75
CA GLY A 168 -1.98 19.38 7.71
C GLY A 168 -1.16 18.10 7.90
N CYS A 169 -1.79 16.92 7.92
CA CYS A 169 -1.07 15.66 8.14
C CYS A 169 -0.39 15.11 6.86
N ILE A 170 0.51 14.14 7.02
CA ILE A 170 1.28 13.53 5.92
C ILE A 170 0.39 12.69 4.99
N ILE A 171 -0.67 12.09 5.52
CA ILE A 171 -1.58 11.24 4.74
C ILE A 171 -2.71 12.02 4.05
N ARG A 172 -2.66 13.36 4.09
CA ARG A 172 -3.68 14.22 3.51
C ARG A 172 -3.90 13.91 2.03
N SER A 173 -5.16 13.80 1.66
CA SER A 173 -5.60 13.45 0.31
C SER A 173 -7.09 13.69 0.13
N ALA A 174 -7.53 13.92 -1.11
CA ALA A 174 -8.96 13.97 -1.46
C ALA A 174 -9.72 12.72 -0.97
N PHE A 175 -9.03 11.58 -0.94
CA PHE A 175 -9.52 10.29 -0.45
C PHE A 175 -10.19 10.31 0.93
N LEU A 176 -9.70 11.14 1.85
CA LEU A 176 -10.21 11.22 3.22
C LEU A 176 -11.59 11.88 3.30
N GLY A 177 -11.97 12.68 2.29
CA GLY A 177 -13.34 13.17 2.14
C GLY A 177 -14.34 12.02 2.00
N ASN A 178 -14.03 11.04 1.14
CA ASN A 178 -14.88 9.89 0.89
C ASN A 178 -15.04 9.01 2.15
N ILE A 179 -13.99 8.85 2.95
CA ILE A 179 -14.05 8.12 4.23
C ILE A 179 -14.99 8.83 5.20
N LYS A 180 -14.85 10.15 5.33
CA LYS A 180 -15.73 10.96 6.18
C LYS A 180 -17.19 10.85 5.73
N ASP A 181 -17.46 10.88 4.42
CA ASP A 181 -18.81 10.76 3.89
C ASP A 181 -19.41 9.36 4.13
N ALA A 182 -18.62 8.29 4.01
CA ALA A 182 -19.06 6.93 4.34
C ALA A 182 -19.49 6.80 5.82
N PHE A 183 -18.68 7.31 6.75
CA PHE A 183 -19.04 7.31 8.18
C PHE A 183 -20.15 8.32 8.54
N THR A 184 -20.38 9.35 7.70
CA THR A 184 -21.53 10.25 7.84
C THR A 184 -22.83 9.53 7.48
N LYS A 185 -22.82 8.73 6.41
CA LYS A 185 -23.96 7.91 5.98
C LYS A 185 -24.24 6.76 6.95
N ASN A 186 -23.19 6.08 7.41
CA ASN A 186 -23.29 4.99 8.37
C ASN A 186 -22.20 5.09 9.45
N ARG A 187 -22.59 5.59 10.63
CA ARG A 187 -21.68 5.73 11.78
C ARG A 187 -21.19 4.39 12.36
N GLN A 188 -21.92 3.32 12.12
CA GLN A 188 -21.61 1.97 12.60
C GLN A 188 -20.99 1.09 11.49
N LEU A 189 -20.50 1.71 10.41
CA LEU A 189 -19.88 1.00 9.31
C LEU A 189 -18.75 0.09 9.82
N THR A 190 -18.89 -1.21 9.58
CA THR A 190 -17.97 -2.20 10.14
C THR A 190 -16.65 -2.29 9.39
N ASN A 191 -16.65 -1.96 8.10
CA ASN A 191 -15.47 -1.92 7.25
C ASN A 191 -15.75 -0.96 6.08
N LEU A 192 -14.76 -0.15 5.74
CA LEU A 192 -14.86 0.81 4.63
C LEU A 192 -15.25 0.15 3.31
N LEU A 193 -14.77 -1.06 3.03
CA LEU A 193 -15.06 -1.78 1.79
C LEU A 193 -16.55 -2.16 1.61
N LEU A 194 -17.37 -2.04 2.66
CA LEU A 194 -18.81 -2.32 2.61
C LEU A 194 -19.65 -1.08 2.29
N ASP A 195 -19.06 0.13 2.29
CA ASP A 195 -19.77 1.31 1.81
C ASP A 195 -19.85 1.28 0.26
N PRO A 196 -20.98 1.72 -0.34
CA PRO A 196 -21.21 1.61 -1.78
C PRO A 196 -20.11 2.24 -2.65
N TYR A 197 -19.57 3.40 -2.24
CA TYR A 197 -18.51 4.06 -3.00
C TYR A 197 -17.25 3.19 -3.03
N PHE A 198 -16.80 2.73 -1.86
CA PHE A 198 -15.59 1.90 -1.79
C PHE A 198 -15.77 0.53 -2.43
N CYS A 199 -16.97 -0.06 -2.35
CA CYS A 199 -17.31 -1.32 -3.01
C CYS A 199 -17.21 -1.19 -4.55
N GLU A 200 -17.74 -0.12 -5.12
CA GLU A 200 -17.62 0.16 -6.56
C GLU A 200 -16.14 0.34 -6.96
N ARG A 201 -15.40 1.16 -6.20
CA ARG A 201 -13.99 1.42 -6.46
C ARG A 201 -13.11 0.17 -6.37
N ILE A 202 -13.30 -0.67 -5.35
CA ILE A 202 -12.52 -1.91 -5.22
C ILE A 202 -12.91 -2.90 -6.32
N SER A 203 -14.19 -2.97 -6.70
CA SER A 203 -14.64 -3.83 -7.81
C SER A 203 -13.98 -3.46 -9.14
N ALA A 204 -13.83 -2.16 -9.43
CA ALA A 204 -13.18 -1.66 -10.63
C ALA A 204 -11.65 -1.82 -10.65
N SER A 205 -11.02 -1.98 -9.47
CA SER A 205 -9.55 -1.95 -9.33
C SER A 205 -8.92 -3.28 -8.94
N GLN A 206 -9.65 -4.18 -8.27
CA GLN A 206 -9.11 -5.48 -7.83
C GLN A 206 -8.61 -6.39 -8.97
N PRO A 207 -9.18 -6.40 -10.20
CA PRO A 207 -8.57 -7.17 -11.29
C PRO A 207 -7.16 -6.70 -11.61
N SER A 208 -6.91 -5.39 -11.53
CA SER A 208 -5.58 -4.82 -11.76
C SER A 208 -4.60 -5.15 -10.64
N LEU A 209 -5.07 -5.17 -9.39
CA LEU A 209 -4.27 -5.64 -8.26
C LEU A 209 -3.79 -7.09 -8.47
N ARG A 210 -4.65 -7.97 -9.00
CA ARG A 210 -4.26 -9.35 -9.34
C ARG A 210 -3.19 -9.40 -10.42
N GLN A 211 -3.36 -8.64 -11.50
CA GLN A 211 -2.36 -8.58 -12.58
C GLN A 211 -0.99 -8.11 -12.06
N VAL A 212 -0.97 -7.08 -11.22
CA VAL A 212 0.26 -6.54 -10.63
C VAL A 212 0.93 -7.54 -9.70
N VAL A 213 0.18 -8.16 -8.78
CA VAL A 213 0.73 -9.15 -7.83
C VAL A 213 1.27 -10.37 -8.58
N ALA A 214 0.52 -10.90 -9.55
CA ALA A 214 0.95 -12.04 -10.36
C ALA A 214 2.21 -11.70 -11.15
N GLN A 215 2.24 -10.57 -11.85
CA GLN A 215 3.39 -10.17 -12.65
C GLN A 215 4.63 -9.91 -11.79
N ALA A 216 4.46 -9.23 -10.65
CA ALA A 216 5.55 -8.97 -9.71
C ALA A 216 6.19 -10.28 -9.21
N ALA A 217 5.36 -11.27 -8.86
CA ALA A 217 5.84 -12.58 -8.45
C ALA A 217 6.56 -13.31 -9.60
N LEU A 218 6.00 -13.31 -10.82
CA LEU A 218 6.60 -13.98 -11.98
C LEU A 218 7.98 -13.42 -12.34
N VAL A 219 8.15 -12.10 -12.31
CA VAL A 219 9.44 -11.43 -12.65
C VAL A 219 10.38 -11.28 -11.46
N GLY A 220 9.99 -11.76 -10.28
CA GLY A 220 10.82 -11.71 -9.08
C GLY A 220 11.01 -10.32 -8.48
N VAL A 221 10.07 -9.39 -8.70
CA VAL A 221 10.09 -8.06 -8.06
C VAL A 221 9.24 -8.09 -6.78
N PRO A 222 9.81 -7.81 -5.60
CA PRO A 222 9.08 -7.89 -4.35
C PRO A 222 7.99 -6.82 -4.24
N ALA A 223 6.76 -7.28 -4.00
CA ALA A 223 5.57 -6.45 -3.83
C ALA A 223 4.76 -6.87 -2.57
N PRO A 224 5.36 -6.77 -1.36
CA PRO A 224 4.78 -7.35 -0.15
C PRO A 224 3.46 -6.68 0.26
N ALA A 225 3.34 -5.35 0.16
CA ALA A 225 2.10 -4.69 0.57
C ALA A 225 0.99 -4.87 -0.48
N PHE A 226 1.33 -4.92 -1.78
CA PHE A 226 0.35 -5.32 -2.82
C PHE A 226 -0.15 -6.74 -2.62
N SER A 227 0.75 -7.68 -2.32
CA SER A 227 0.40 -9.08 -2.07
C SER A 227 -0.47 -9.22 -0.82
N ALA A 228 -0.11 -8.53 0.27
CA ALA A 228 -0.90 -8.51 1.51
C ALA A 228 -2.29 -7.88 1.33
N ALA A 229 -2.42 -6.85 0.48
CA ALA A 229 -3.71 -6.30 0.11
C ALA A 229 -4.60 -7.32 -0.58
N LEU A 230 -4.07 -8.00 -1.60
CA LEU A 230 -4.84 -9.00 -2.32
C LEU A 230 -5.28 -10.15 -1.40
N ALA A 231 -4.35 -10.68 -0.59
CA ALA A 231 -4.60 -11.76 0.35
C ALA A 231 -5.66 -11.36 1.40
N PHE A 232 -5.57 -10.14 1.97
CA PHE A 232 -6.57 -9.65 2.90
C PHE A 232 -7.93 -9.49 2.24
N TYR A 233 -8.00 -8.91 1.04
CA TYR A 233 -9.27 -8.69 0.35
C TYR A 233 -9.99 -10.01 0.06
N ASP A 234 -9.29 -10.99 -0.48
CA ASP A 234 -9.85 -12.31 -0.76
C ASP A 234 -10.22 -13.06 0.53
N GLY A 235 -9.41 -12.95 1.59
CA GLY A 235 -9.72 -13.51 2.89
C GLY A 235 -10.98 -12.89 3.53
N TYR A 236 -11.10 -11.57 3.48
CA TYR A 236 -12.20 -10.83 4.10
C TYR A 236 -13.56 -11.07 3.42
N ARG A 237 -13.57 -11.28 2.10
CA ARG A 237 -14.80 -11.54 1.33
C ARG A 237 -15.20 -13.03 1.26
N SER A 238 -14.40 -13.92 1.83
CA SER A 238 -14.65 -15.36 1.75
C SER A 238 -15.60 -15.79 2.86
N GLY A 239 -16.76 -16.34 2.49
CA GLY A 239 -17.73 -16.87 3.46
C GLY A 239 -17.23 -18.08 4.25
N VAL A 240 -16.24 -18.81 3.70
CA VAL A 240 -15.55 -19.93 4.35
C VAL A 240 -14.06 -19.79 4.09
N LEU A 241 -13.25 -19.95 5.15
CA LEU A 241 -11.79 -20.00 5.09
C LEU A 241 -11.31 -21.39 5.52
N PRO A 242 -10.09 -21.81 5.14
CA PRO A 242 -9.53 -23.13 5.49
C PRO A 242 -9.15 -23.27 6.98
N ALA A 243 -9.60 -22.35 7.85
CA ALA A 243 -9.36 -22.41 9.30
C ALA A 243 -10.06 -23.58 9.99
N ASN A 244 -11.01 -24.26 9.32
CA ASN A 244 -11.54 -25.55 9.76
C ASN A 244 -10.45 -26.62 9.90
N MET A 245 -9.45 -26.63 9.01
CA MET A 245 -8.30 -27.53 9.12
C MET A 245 -7.44 -27.21 10.34
N LEU A 246 -7.16 -25.92 10.58
CA LEU A 246 -6.44 -25.46 11.79
C LEU A 246 -7.18 -25.86 13.07
N GLN A 247 -8.51 -25.75 13.08
CA GLN A 247 -9.33 -26.18 14.21
C GLN A 247 -9.34 -27.70 14.41
N ALA A 248 -9.28 -28.50 13.34
CA ALA A 248 -9.22 -29.96 13.45
C ALA A 248 -7.84 -30.48 13.94
N GLN A 249 -6.77 -29.72 13.70
CA GLN A 249 -5.42 -30.07 14.11
C GLN A 249 -5.11 -29.80 15.59
N ARG A 250 -5.89 -28.94 16.27
CA ARG A 250 -5.66 -28.48 17.66
C ARG A 250 -6.61 -29.17 18.63
#